data_AF-A0A378VXG4-F1
#
_entry.id   AF-A0A378VXG4-F1
#
_cell.length_a   1.000
_cell.length_b   1.000
_cell.length_c   1.000
_cell.angle_alpha   90.00
_cell.angle_beta   90.00
_cell.angle_gamma   90.00
#
_symmetry.space_group_name_H-M   'P 1'
#
loop_
_entity.id
_entity.type
_entity.pdbx_description
1 polymer ?
#
loop_
_entity_poly.entity_id
_entity_poly.type
_entity_poly.pdbx_seq_one_letter_code
_entity_poly.pdbx_strand_id
1 'polypeptide(L)'
;MQKGYTKEINLVSGTLNKKERVLHALLFAWYRHQIALKYGIANFKPVMLFRSKTIDESKADYSAFLNWVENVQADDFSFLTTFSTSLSDSNNANEQGKTRTEQALKFMQENKFEFVHLANWVKQNYQKHNVIITNSETNKTKTEKTDSETEKLLNNLEAADNPICAIFTVDRLTEGWDVLNLFDIVRLYEGQNGGGSNKNQAKRLPPPYRKSS
;
A
#
# COMPACT_ATOMS: atom_id res chain seq x y z
N MET A 1 13.61 0.77 28.29
CA MET A 1 13.31 1.60 27.10
C MET A 1 12.57 0.73 26.10
N GLN A 2 11.38 1.17 25.71
CA GLN A 2 10.41 0.43 24.90
C GLN A 2 10.97 0.25 23.48
N LYS A 3 11.06 -1.00 22.99
CA LYS A 3 11.49 -1.28 21.61
C LYS A 3 10.51 -0.61 20.66
N GLY A 4 11.00 0.41 19.93
CA GLY A 4 10.25 1.06 18.86
C GLY A 4 9.90 0.03 17.79
N TYR A 5 8.61 -0.14 17.51
CA TYR A 5 8.12 -0.93 16.40
C TYR A 5 8.36 -0.15 15.10
N THR A 6 9.55 -0.29 14.50
CA THR A 6 9.81 0.23 13.16
C THR A 6 8.94 -0.53 12.16
N LYS A 7 8.06 0.19 11.44
CA LYS A 7 7.36 -0.32 10.26
C LYS A 7 8.37 -0.48 9.11
N GLU A 8 9.05 -1.61 9.03
CA GLU A 8 9.86 -1.94 7.85
C GLU A 8 8.95 -2.48 6.73
N ILE A 9 8.98 -1.78 5.59
CA ILE A 9 8.16 -2.04 4.41
C ILE A 9 8.72 -3.30 3.73
N ASN A 10 7.93 -4.38 3.73
CA ASN A 10 8.33 -5.69 3.21
C ASN A 10 8.79 -5.60 1.74
N LEU A 11 10.07 -5.89 1.54
CA LEU A 11 10.79 -5.90 0.26
C LEU A 11 10.49 -7.20 -0.54
N VAL A 12 9.21 -7.60 -0.61
CA VAL A 12 8.72 -8.73 -1.43
C VAL A 12 8.47 -8.30 -2.90
N SER A 13 8.69 -7.02 -3.22
CA SER A 13 8.29 -6.42 -4.49
C SER A 13 9.13 -6.83 -5.71
N GLY A 14 10.30 -7.45 -5.53
CA GLY A 14 11.25 -7.70 -6.62
C GLY A 14 10.89 -8.88 -7.53
N THR A 15 10.14 -9.87 -7.03
CA THR A 15 9.78 -11.09 -7.76
C THR A 15 8.33 -11.10 -8.23
N LEU A 16 7.46 -10.34 -7.57
CA LEU A 16 6.04 -10.28 -7.90
C LEU A 16 5.78 -9.26 -9.00
N ASN A 17 4.99 -9.65 -10.00
CA ASN A 17 4.48 -8.72 -10.99
C ASN A 17 3.47 -7.74 -10.34
N LYS A 18 3.07 -6.70 -11.08
CA LYS A 18 2.18 -5.66 -10.56
C LYS A 18 0.87 -6.20 -9.97
N LYS A 19 0.19 -7.12 -10.66
CA LYS A 19 -1.07 -7.71 -10.21
C LYS A 19 -0.84 -8.53 -8.94
N GLU A 20 0.22 -9.34 -8.90
CA GLU A 20 0.58 -10.12 -7.72
C GLU A 20 0.90 -9.24 -6.50
N ARG A 21 1.60 -8.12 -6.68
CA ARG A 21 1.85 -7.15 -5.58
C ARG A 21 0.55 -6.60 -5.00
N VAL A 22 -0.43 -6.32 -5.86
CA VAL A 22 -1.77 -5.87 -5.43
C VAL A 22 -2.52 -6.97 -4.70
N LEU A 23 -2.57 -8.18 -5.27
CA LEU A 23 -3.26 -9.33 -4.66
C LEU A 23 -2.62 -9.75 -3.32
N HIS A 24 -1.30 -9.62 -3.20
CA HIS A 24 -0.57 -9.86 -1.96
C HIS A 24 -0.92 -8.83 -0.88
N ALA A 25 -1.06 -7.56 -1.24
CA ALA A 25 -1.56 -6.53 -0.31
C ALA A 25 -3.01 -6.81 0.12
N LEU A 26 -3.87 -7.24 -0.82
CA LEU A 26 -5.25 -7.63 -0.53
C LEU A 26 -5.36 -8.83 0.43
N LEU A 27 -4.43 -9.79 0.36
CA LEU A 27 -4.32 -10.87 1.36
C LEU A 27 -4.08 -10.28 2.76
N PHE A 28 -3.18 -9.30 2.90
CA PHE A 28 -2.91 -8.70 4.21
C PHE A 28 -4.07 -7.86 4.72
N ALA A 29 -4.77 -7.12 3.84
CA ALA A 29 -5.99 -6.40 4.20
C ALA A 29 -7.07 -7.38 4.69
N TRP A 30 -7.29 -8.48 3.97
CA TRP A 30 -8.21 -9.55 4.38
C TRP A 30 -7.80 -10.14 5.72
N TYR A 31 -6.53 -10.50 5.89
CA TYR A 31 -6.05 -11.11 7.13
C TYR A 31 -6.26 -10.19 8.34
N ARG A 32 -5.94 -8.90 8.23
CA ARG A 32 -6.20 -7.94 9.31
C ARG A 32 -7.69 -7.80 9.61
N HIS A 33 -8.54 -7.82 8.58
CA HIS A 33 -9.99 -7.81 8.75
C HIS A 33 -10.49 -9.06 9.48
N GLN A 34 -10.01 -10.26 9.13
CA GLN A 34 -10.36 -11.49 9.85
C GLN A 34 -9.91 -11.48 11.31
N ILE A 35 -8.71 -10.93 11.59
CA ILE A 35 -8.23 -10.76 12.96
C ILE A 35 -9.14 -9.78 13.73
N ALA A 36 -9.53 -8.66 13.13
CA ALA A 36 -10.46 -7.72 13.75
C ALA A 36 -11.80 -8.37 14.10
N LEU A 37 -12.38 -9.16 13.19
CA LEU A 37 -13.59 -9.93 13.45
C LEU A 37 -13.42 -10.90 14.62
N LYS A 38 -12.30 -11.65 14.65
CA LYS A 38 -11.98 -12.59 15.73
C LYS A 38 -11.94 -11.92 17.12
N TYR A 39 -11.51 -10.66 17.19
CA TYR A 39 -11.44 -9.90 18.44
C TYR A 39 -12.62 -8.95 18.65
N GLY A 40 -13.68 -9.02 17.84
CA GLY A 40 -14.87 -8.20 18.01
C GLY A 40 -14.68 -6.71 17.73
N ILE A 41 -13.65 -6.34 16.95
CA ILE A 41 -13.41 -4.95 16.55
C ILE A 41 -14.36 -4.61 15.39
N ALA A 42 -15.44 -3.89 15.72
CA ALA A 42 -16.41 -3.43 14.73
C ALA A 42 -15.80 -2.41 13.76
N ASN A 43 -16.31 -2.39 12.53
CA ASN A 43 -15.97 -1.40 11.49
C ASN A 43 -14.48 -1.29 11.15
N PHE A 44 -13.69 -2.35 11.39
CA PHE A 44 -12.29 -2.34 11.02
C PHE A 44 -12.11 -2.37 9.50
N LYS A 45 -11.61 -1.26 8.96
CA LYS A 45 -11.39 -1.03 7.53
C LYS A 45 -9.93 -0.67 7.28
N PRO A 46 -9.08 -1.63 6.86
CA PRO A 46 -7.70 -1.34 6.53
C PRO A 46 -7.62 -0.56 5.21
N VAL A 47 -7.08 0.66 5.24
CA VAL A 47 -6.88 1.48 4.03
C VAL A 47 -5.52 1.17 3.42
N MET A 48 -5.48 1.05 2.09
CA MET A 48 -4.27 0.85 1.31
C MET A 48 -4.04 2.01 0.35
N LEU A 49 -2.77 2.37 0.17
CA LEU A 49 -2.35 3.38 -0.80
C LEU A 49 -1.52 2.74 -1.91
N PHE A 50 -1.96 2.91 -3.14
CA PHE A 50 -1.30 2.48 -4.36
C PHE A 50 -0.58 3.67 -4.99
N ARG A 51 0.75 3.59 -5.04
CA ARG A 51 1.59 4.67 -5.56
C ARG A 51 2.10 4.34 -6.96
N SER A 52 1.76 5.19 -7.93
CA SER A 52 2.26 5.15 -9.31
C SER A 52 3.30 6.25 -9.54
N LYS A 53 4.07 6.20 -10.63
CA LYS A 53 5.12 7.19 -10.89
C LYS A 53 4.59 8.44 -11.60
N THR A 54 3.57 8.26 -12.44
CA THR A 54 2.95 9.34 -13.21
C THR A 54 1.43 9.31 -13.09
N ILE A 55 0.78 10.44 -13.40
CA ILE A 55 -0.68 10.57 -13.40
C ILE A 55 -1.32 9.54 -14.34
N ASP A 56 -0.74 9.35 -15.53
CA ASP A 56 -1.28 8.42 -16.53
C ASP A 56 -1.15 6.97 -16.07
N GLU A 57 -0.02 6.61 -15.46
CA GLU A 57 0.14 5.31 -14.81
C GLU A 57 -0.87 5.12 -13.67
N SER A 58 -1.11 6.14 -12.85
CA SER A 58 -2.08 6.06 -11.75
C SER A 58 -3.50 5.79 -12.25
N LYS A 59 -3.92 6.45 -13.34
CA LYS A 59 -5.22 6.20 -13.99
C LYS A 59 -5.32 4.79 -14.58
N ALA A 60 -4.26 4.34 -15.25
CA ALA A 60 -4.20 3.00 -15.80
C ALA A 60 -4.24 1.93 -14.69
N ASP A 61 -3.47 2.14 -13.61
CA ASP A 61 -3.40 1.26 -12.46
C ASP A 61 -4.73 1.19 -11.70
N TYR A 62 -5.41 2.33 -11.52
CA TYR A 62 -6.76 2.37 -10.95
C TYR A 62 -7.76 1.56 -11.77
N SER A 63 -7.74 1.72 -13.09
CA SER A 63 -8.65 1.01 -14.00
C SER A 63 -8.36 -0.49 -14.01
N ALA A 64 -7.09 -0.86 -14.06
CA ALA A 64 -6.64 -2.25 -13.98
C ALA A 64 -7.01 -2.88 -12.64
N PHE A 65 -6.84 -2.15 -11.53
CA PHE A 65 -7.24 -2.60 -10.19
C PHE A 65 -8.73 -2.92 -10.12
N LEU A 66 -9.60 -2.01 -10.56
CA LEU A 66 -11.05 -2.24 -10.56
C LEU A 66 -11.43 -3.49 -11.35
N ASN A 67 -10.83 -3.66 -12.53
CA ASN A 67 -11.03 -4.87 -13.33
C ASN A 67 -10.53 -6.13 -12.62
N TRP A 68 -9.37 -6.08 -11.93
CA TRP A 68 -8.85 -7.22 -11.18
C TRP A 68 -9.76 -7.61 -10.02
N VAL A 69 -10.16 -6.66 -9.18
CA VAL A 69 -10.98 -6.95 -7.99
C VAL A 69 -12.41 -7.36 -8.33
N GLU A 70 -12.97 -6.86 -9.43
CA GLU A 70 -14.29 -7.29 -9.92
C GLU A 70 -14.26 -8.75 -10.41
N ASN A 71 -13.18 -9.15 -11.09
CA ASN A 71 -13.09 -10.45 -11.76
C ASN A 71 -12.28 -11.50 -11.01
N VAL A 72 -11.69 -11.16 -9.85
CA VAL A 72 -10.76 -12.04 -9.10
C VAL A 72 -11.37 -13.41 -8.79
N GLN A 73 -10.58 -14.46 -8.94
CA GLN A 73 -10.96 -15.84 -8.64
C GLN A 73 -9.99 -16.47 -7.65
N ALA A 74 -10.32 -17.65 -7.14
CA ALA A 74 -9.45 -18.39 -6.23
C ALA A 74 -8.05 -18.63 -6.84
N ASP A 75 -7.99 -18.96 -8.13
CA ASP A 75 -6.74 -19.28 -8.84
C ASP A 75 -5.79 -18.09 -8.96
N ASP A 76 -6.30 -16.85 -8.94
CA ASP A 76 -5.48 -15.64 -8.94
C ASP A 76 -4.57 -15.55 -7.69
N PHE A 77 -4.91 -16.27 -6.62
CA PHE A 77 -4.13 -16.32 -5.38
C PHE A 77 -3.20 -17.54 -5.27
N SER A 78 -3.21 -18.43 -6.26
CA SER A 78 -2.42 -19.67 -6.24
C SER A 78 -0.91 -19.42 -6.05
N PHE A 79 -0.39 -18.32 -6.59
CA PHE A 79 1.02 -17.91 -6.45
C PHE A 79 1.47 -17.77 -4.99
N LEU A 80 0.55 -17.47 -4.06
CA LEU A 80 0.85 -17.35 -2.64
C LEU A 80 1.34 -18.66 -2.03
N THR A 81 0.86 -19.80 -2.55
CA THR A 81 1.28 -21.13 -2.06
C THR A 81 2.69 -21.46 -2.53
N THR A 82 3.01 -21.20 -3.81
CA THR A 82 4.36 -21.36 -4.36
C THR A 82 5.36 -20.48 -3.63
N PHE A 83 4.96 -19.25 -3.30
CA PHE A 83 5.79 -18.32 -2.55
C PHE A 83 6.10 -18.87 -1.15
N SER A 84 5.10 -19.39 -0.42
CA SER A 84 5.30 -19.96 0.92
C SER A 84 6.33 -21.09 0.93
N THR A 85 6.31 -21.99 -0.07
CA THR A 85 7.27 -23.10 -0.17
C THR A 85 8.69 -22.62 -0.50
N SER A 86 8.83 -21.58 -1.34
CA SER A 86 10.16 -21.02 -1.67
C SER A 86 10.83 -20.30 -0.48
N LEU A 87 10.03 -19.82 0.48
CA LEU A 87 10.54 -19.10 1.65
C LEU A 87 11.04 -20.03 2.76
N SER A 88 10.46 -21.24 2.89
CA SER A 88 10.92 -22.25 3.86
C SER A 88 12.31 -22.82 3.54
N ASP A 89 12.74 -22.73 2.29
CA ASP A 89 14.01 -23.32 1.83
C ASP A 89 15.21 -22.36 1.92
N SER A 90 15.01 -21.09 2.26
CA SER A 90 16.08 -20.09 2.34
C SER A 90 16.40 -19.68 3.78
N ASN A 91 17.52 -20.19 4.30
CA ASN A 91 18.13 -19.87 5.62
C ASN A 91 18.63 -18.41 5.77
N ASN A 92 18.15 -17.46 4.96
CA ASN A 92 18.59 -16.07 5.00
C ASN A 92 17.53 -15.18 5.69
N ALA A 93 18.00 -14.48 6.72
CA ALA A 93 17.28 -13.72 7.74
C ALA A 93 16.61 -12.43 7.22
N ASN A 94 15.57 -12.59 6.39
CA ASN A 94 14.54 -11.55 6.18
C ASN A 94 13.24 -12.02 6.85
N GLU A 95 13.23 -12.08 8.18
CA GLU A 95 12.26 -12.82 9.00
C GLU A 95 10.86 -12.16 9.08
N GLN A 96 10.70 -10.84 8.87
CA GLN A 96 9.41 -10.16 9.12
C GLN A 96 8.38 -10.21 7.98
N GLY A 97 8.83 -10.39 6.72
CA GLY A 97 7.93 -10.52 5.56
C GLY A 97 7.52 -11.97 5.27
N LYS A 98 8.47 -12.89 5.47
CA LYS A 98 8.24 -14.34 5.50
C LYS A 98 7.16 -14.70 6.51
N THR A 99 7.25 -14.15 7.72
CA THR A 99 6.30 -14.43 8.81
C THR A 99 4.88 -13.95 8.55
N ARG A 100 4.63 -12.83 7.86
CA ARG A 100 3.26 -12.31 7.69
C ARG A 100 2.44 -13.06 6.64
N THR A 101 3.07 -13.42 5.51
CA THR A 101 2.36 -14.20 4.47
C THR A 101 2.05 -15.59 4.99
N GLU A 102 3.04 -16.23 5.63
CA GLU A 102 2.86 -17.52 6.31
C GLU A 102 1.79 -17.44 7.41
N GLN A 103 1.77 -16.39 8.23
CA GLN A 103 0.72 -16.18 9.23
C GLN A 103 -0.67 -16.09 8.61
N ALA A 104 -0.83 -15.33 7.52
CA ALA A 104 -2.12 -15.20 6.85
C ALA A 104 -2.58 -16.54 6.23
N LEU A 105 -1.67 -17.26 5.58
CA LEU A 105 -1.96 -18.58 4.97
C LEU A 105 -2.20 -19.66 6.03
N LYS A 106 -1.42 -19.68 7.12
CA LYS A 106 -1.64 -20.57 8.26
C LYS A 106 -2.99 -20.28 8.93
N PHE A 107 -3.32 -19.00 9.15
CA PHE A 107 -4.63 -18.62 9.66
C PHE A 107 -5.76 -19.09 8.73
N MET A 108 -5.59 -18.93 7.42
CA MET A 108 -6.53 -19.44 6.42
C MET A 108 -6.73 -20.95 6.57
N GLN A 109 -5.65 -21.73 6.67
CA GLN A 109 -5.69 -23.19 6.87
C GLN A 109 -6.36 -23.59 8.20
N GLU A 110 -5.94 -23.00 9.32
CA GLU A 110 -6.47 -23.30 10.66
C GLU A 110 -7.97 -23.02 10.78
N ASN A 111 -8.45 -21.98 10.08
CA ASN A 111 -9.86 -21.59 10.06
C ASN A 111 -10.63 -22.16 8.86
N LYS A 112 -10.01 -23.04 8.07
CA LYS A 112 -10.61 -23.70 6.90
C LYS A 112 -11.17 -22.73 5.86
N PHE A 113 -10.53 -21.57 5.71
CA PHE A 113 -10.80 -20.66 4.62
C PHE A 113 -10.08 -21.15 3.36
N GLU A 114 -10.75 -21.06 2.22
CA GLU A 114 -10.17 -21.29 0.91
C GLU A 114 -9.97 -19.96 0.17
N PHE A 115 -9.17 -19.94 -0.89
CA PHE A 115 -8.96 -18.71 -1.68
C PHE A 115 -10.25 -18.16 -2.30
N VAL A 116 -11.27 -18.99 -2.53
CA VAL A 116 -12.59 -18.49 -2.96
C VAL A 116 -13.22 -17.53 -1.94
N HIS A 117 -12.98 -17.75 -0.64
CA HIS A 117 -13.44 -16.85 0.41
C HIS A 117 -12.71 -15.50 0.35
N LEU A 118 -11.39 -15.52 0.15
CA LEU A 118 -10.60 -14.30 -0.05
C LEU A 118 -11.07 -13.54 -1.31
N ALA A 119 -11.26 -14.24 -2.44
CA ALA A 119 -11.73 -13.65 -3.69
C ALA A 119 -13.10 -12.99 -3.52
N ASN A 120 -14.05 -13.66 -2.86
CA ASN A 120 -15.38 -13.09 -2.58
C ASN A 120 -15.30 -11.87 -1.66
N TRP A 121 -14.46 -11.91 -0.62
CA TRP A 121 -14.25 -10.77 0.27
C TRP A 121 -13.66 -9.58 -0.50
N VAL A 122 -12.69 -9.80 -1.38
CA VAL A 122 -12.12 -8.73 -2.24
C VAL A 122 -13.20 -8.10 -3.12
N LYS A 123 -14.01 -8.91 -3.82
CA LYS A 123 -15.13 -8.41 -4.66
C LYS A 123 -16.13 -7.54 -3.90
N GLN A 124 -16.39 -7.89 -2.64
CA GLN A 124 -17.36 -7.18 -1.80
C GLN A 124 -16.81 -5.88 -1.22
N ASN A 125 -15.50 -5.81 -0.92
CA ASN A 125 -14.89 -4.71 -0.17
C ASN A 125 -14.13 -3.70 -1.04
N TYR A 126 -13.85 -4.01 -2.31
CA TYR A 126 -13.09 -3.17 -3.23
C TYR A 126 -13.89 -2.82 -4.48
N GLN A 127 -15.13 -2.41 -4.31
CA GLN A 127 -15.95 -1.92 -5.42
C GLN A 127 -15.56 -0.48 -5.77
N LYS A 128 -16.02 0.02 -6.92
CA LYS A 128 -15.72 1.38 -7.38
C LYS A 128 -15.95 2.47 -6.32
N HIS A 129 -16.98 2.33 -5.49
CA HIS A 129 -17.30 3.30 -4.44
C HIS A 129 -16.37 3.24 -3.21
N ASN A 130 -15.53 2.20 -3.09
CA ASN A 130 -14.54 2.03 -2.04
C ASN A 130 -13.14 2.50 -2.43
N VAL A 131 -12.94 2.88 -3.70
CA VAL A 131 -11.63 3.19 -4.28
C VAL A 131 -11.62 4.63 -4.77
N ILE A 132 -10.62 5.40 -4.35
CA ILE A 132 -10.40 6.77 -4.83
C ILE A 132 -9.13 6.85 -5.64
N ILE A 133 -9.14 7.69 -6.67
CA ILE A 133 -7.94 8.18 -7.34
C ILE A 133 -7.82 9.69 -7.12
N THR A 134 -6.65 10.13 -6.68
CA THR A 134 -6.36 11.54 -6.38
C THR A 134 -5.95 12.34 -7.63
N ASN A 135 -5.78 11.66 -8.75
CA ASN A 135 -5.34 12.21 -10.04
C ASN A 135 -6.50 12.45 -11.01
N SER A 136 -7.64 12.95 -10.51
CA SER A 136 -8.92 13.12 -11.23
C SER A 136 -8.77 13.70 -12.65
N GLU A 137 -9.61 13.23 -13.58
CA GLU A 137 -9.70 13.70 -14.97
C GLU A 137 -9.98 15.20 -15.11
N THR A 138 -10.60 15.80 -14.09
CA THR A 138 -10.87 17.25 -14.06
C THR A 138 -9.62 18.10 -13.88
N ASN A 139 -8.52 17.50 -13.38
CA ASN A 139 -7.24 18.17 -13.25
C ASN A 139 -6.43 18.03 -14.53
N LYS A 140 -6.58 19.03 -15.40
CA LYS A 140 -5.74 19.25 -16.60
C LYS A 140 -4.32 19.75 -16.26
N THR A 141 -3.99 19.93 -14.98
CA THR A 141 -2.68 20.37 -14.52
C THR A 141 -1.77 19.20 -14.22
N LYS A 142 -0.45 19.35 -14.45
CA LYS A 142 0.58 18.34 -14.13
C LYS A 142 0.75 18.07 -12.63
N THR A 143 0.01 18.77 -11.77
CA THR A 143 0.07 18.67 -10.31
C THR A 143 -1.17 17.97 -9.76
N GLU A 144 -0.98 17.10 -8.78
CA GLU A 144 -2.08 16.48 -8.05
C GLU A 144 -2.94 17.54 -7.39
N LYS A 145 -4.24 17.51 -7.70
CA LYS A 145 -5.27 18.25 -6.99
C LYS A 145 -6.46 17.31 -6.84
N THR A 146 -7.22 17.45 -5.77
CA THR A 146 -8.47 16.73 -5.62
C THR A 146 -9.62 17.72 -5.40
N ASP A 147 -10.84 17.30 -5.73
CA ASP A 147 -12.02 18.11 -5.43
C ASP A 147 -12.36 18.07 -3.93
N SER A 148 -13.25 18.97 -3.50
CA SER A 148 -13.59 19.10 -2.07
C SER A 148 -14.21 17.84 -1.48
N GLU A 149 -14.92 17.03 -2.26
CA GLU A 149 -15.53 15.79 -1.76
C GLU A 149 -14.48 14.72 -1.55
N THR A 150 -13.54 14.61 -2.49
CA THR A 150 -12.37 13.75 -2.39
C THR A 150 -11.51 14.12 -1.18
N GLU A 151 -11.22 15.40 -0.93
CA GLU A 151 -10.50 15.82 0.28
C GLU A 151 -11.25 15.47 1.57
N LYS A 152 -12.58 15.67 1.63
CA LYS A 152 -13.38 15.32 2.81
C LYS A 152 -13.31 13.83 3.13
N LEU A 153 -13.44 12.96 2.13
CA LEU A 153 -13.32 11.51 2.31
C LEU A 153 -11.92 11.14 2.80
N LEU A 154 -10.91 11.84 2.33
CA LEU A 154 -9.53 11.46 2.58
C LEU A 154 -9.00 11.99 3.92
N ASN A 155 -9.61 13.05 4.45
CA ASN A 155 -9.30 13.58 5.79
C ASN A 155 -10.08 12.88 6.91
N ASN A 156 -11.02 11.98 6.59
CA ASN A 156 -11.85 11.26 7.57
C ASN A 156 -11.89 9.75 7.27
N LEU A 157 -10.76 9.15 6.87
CA LEU A 157 -10.69 7.74 6.44
C LEU A 157 -11.06 6.75 7.54
N GLU A 158 -10.94 7.15 8.80
CA GLU A 158 -11.29 6.40 10.00
C GLU A 158 -12.77 6.40 10.35
N ALA A 159 -13.56 7.29 9.76
CA ALA A 159 -14.99 7.33 10.00
C ALA A 159 -15.65 6.03 9.52
N ALA A 160 -16.57 5.50 10.33
CA ALA A 160 -17.22 4.21 10.08
C ALA A 160 -18.13 4.22 8.85
N ASP A 161 -18.65 5.38 8.47
CA ASP A 161 -19.47 5.61 7.29
C ASP A 161 -18.65 5.95 6.05
N ASN A 162 -17.33 6.15 6.19
CA ASN A 162 -16.45 6.36 5.06
C ASN A 162 -16.18 5.02 4.35
N PRO A 163 -16.52 4.86 3.07
CA PRO A 163 -16.39 3.58 2.37
C PRO A 163 -14.98 3.30 1.86
N ILE A 164 -14.06 4.29 1.92
CA ILE A 164 -12.79 4.24 1.20
C ILE A 164 -11.80 3.30 1.87
N CYS A 165 -11.32 2.31 1.12
CA CYS A 165 -10.33 1.31 1.53
C CYS A 165 -9.10 1.27 0.61
N ALA A 166 -9.15 1.88 -0.58
CA ALA A 166 -8.04 1.94 -1.52
C ALA A 166 -7.88 3.33 -2.14
N ILE A 167 -6.64 3.81 -2.25
CA ILE A 167 -6.32 5.15 -2.72
C ILE A 167 -5.21 5.07 -3.76
N PHE A 168 -5.45 5.58 -4.95
CA PHE A 168 -4.47 5.70 -6.03
C PHE A 168 -3.91 7.13 -6.10
N THR A 169 -2.58 7.23 -6.13
CA THR A 169 -1.87 8.51 -6.12
C THR A 169 -0.47 8.39 -6.74
N VAL A 170 0.11 9.53 -7.10
CA VAL A 170 1.51 9.74 -7.44
C VAL A 170 2.30 10.29 -6.26
N ASP A 171 1.77 11.28 -5.54
CA ASP A 171 2.53 12.09 -4.57
C ASP A 171 1.89 12.28 -3.19
N ARG A 172 0.70 11.72 -2.94
CA ARG A 172 -0.02 11.94 -1.68
C ARG A 172 0.54 11.16 -0.50
N LEU A 173 1.66 11.67 0.02
CA LEU A 173 2.29 11.44 1.32
C LEU A 173 3.20 12.66 1.66
N THR A 174 2.81 13.87 1.27
CA THR A 174 3.50 15.11 1.66
C THR A 174 3.15 15.49 3.10
N GLU A 175 4.01 16.30 3.75
CA GLU A 175 3.86 16.72 5.16
C GLU A 175 2.43 17.15 5.50
N GLY A 176 1.83 16.54 6.54
CA GLY A 176 0.48 16.86 7.04
C GLY A 176 -0.58 15.78 6.83
N TRP A 177 -0.29 14.72 6.07
CA TRP A 177 -1.21 13.60 5.85
C TRP A 177 -0.89 12.43 6.79
N ASP A 178 -1.32 12.52 8.05
CA ASP A 178 -1.24 11.43 9.03
C ASP A 178 -2.58 10.69 9.10
N VAL A 179 -2.62 9.46 8.57
CA VAL A 179 -3.83 8.64 8.49
C VAL A 179 -3.63 7.39 9.34
N LEU A 180 -4.35 7.31 10.47
CA LEU A 180 -4.27 6.18 11.41
C LEU A 180 -4.61 4.83 10.76
N ASN A 181 -5.55 4.83 9.80
CA ASN A 181 -6.03 3.62 9.12
C ASN A 181 -5.25 3.26 7.84
N LEU A 182 -4.12 3.93 7.54
CA LEU A 182 -3.27 3.54 6.41
C LEU A 182 -2.34 2.37 6.82
N PHE A 183 -2.65 1.17 6.34
CA PHE A 183 -1.94 -0.07 6.72
C PHE A 183 -0.87 -0.49 5.73
N ASP A 184 -1.10 -0.30 4.43
CA ASP A 184 -0.19 -0.76 3.37
C ASP A 184 0.03 0.34 2.32
N ILE A 185 1.28 0.48 1.87
CA ILE A 185 1.65 1.32 0.74
C ILE A 185 2.27 0.40 -0.32
N VAL A 186 1.59 0.28 -1.46
CA VAL A 186 1.98 -0.60 -2.57
C VAL A 186 2.51 0.27 -3.71
N ARG A 187 3.81 0.15 -4.00
CA ARG A 187 4.40 0.80 -5.17
C ARG A 187 4.10 -0.02 -6.42
N LEU A 188 3.52 0.62 -7.43
CA LEU A 188 3.12 -0.01 -8.69
C LEU A 188 4.15 0.17 -9.81
N TYR A 189 5.24 0.88 -9.56
CA TYR A 189 6.35 1.07 -10.49
C TYR A 189 7.64 0.45 -9.96
N GLU A 190 8.55 0.15 -10.88
CA GLU A 190 9.90 -0.33 -10.57
C GLU A 190 10.88 0.84 -10.47
N GLY A 191 11.88 0.69 -9.60
CA GLY A 191 12.89 1.70 -9.34
C GLY A 191 12.66 2.46 -8.03
N GLN A 192 13.70 2.53 -7.21
CA GLN A 192 13.72 3.35 -6.02
C GLN A 192 13.78 4.81 -6.48
N ASN A 193 12.73 5.60 -6.24
CA ASN A 193 12.94 7.05 -6.17
C ASN A 193 13.89 7.26 -5.01
N GLY A 194 15.16 7.58 -5.32
CA GLY A 194 16.14 7.96 -4.33
C GLY A 194 15.52 9.05 -3.46
N GLY A 195 15.33 8.73 -2.18
CA GLY A 195 15.02 9.74 -1.17
C GLY A 195 16.02 10.87 -1.34
N GLY A 196 15.51 12.10 -1.34
CA GLY A 196 16.26 13.30 -1.69
C GLY A 196 17.67 13.26 -1.13
N SER A 197 18.66 13.40 -2.03
CA SER A 197 19.98 13.79 -1.60
C SER A 197 19.84 15.22 -1.09
N ASN A 198 19.61 15.35 0.22
CA ASN A 198 19.94 16.57 0.95
C ASN A 198 21.45 16.75 0.82
N LYS A 199 21.88 17.33 -0.29
CA LYS A 199 23.16 18.02 -0.36
C LYS A 199 23.00 19.20 0.58
N ASN A 200 23.37 18.98 1.84
CA ASN A 200 23.81 20.05 2.71
C ASN A 200 24.86 20.85 1.93
N GLN A 201 24.45 21.97 1.34
CA GLN A 201 25.38 22.99 0.90
C GLN A 201 26.01 23.53 2.18
N ALA A 202 27.12 22.92 2.59
CA ALA A 202 28.04 23.53 3.52
C ALA A 202 28.43 24.89 2.90
N LYS A 203 27.90 25.97 3.49
CA LYS A 203 28.31 27.35 3.20
C LYS A 203 29.83 27.40 3.27
N ARG A 204 30.50 27.51 2.12
CA ARG A 204 31.91 27.92 2.08
C ARG A 204 31.96 29.34 2.62
N LEU A 205 32.54 29.51 3.80
CA LEU A 205 32.92 30.83 4.32
C LEU A 205 33.90 31.47 3.31
N PRO A 206 33.72 32.75 2.94
CA PRO A 206 34.68 33.43 2.09
C PRO A 206 36.02 33.60 2.81
N PRO A 207 37.16 33.53 2.09
CA PRO A 207 38.48 33.72 2.69
C PRO A 207 38.65 35.17 3.20
N PRO A 208 39.43 35.38 4.27
CA PRO A 208 39.61 36.70 4.84
C PRO A 208 40.39 37.63 3.90
N TYR A 209 39.92 38.88 3.82
CA TYR A 209 40.57 40.00 3.16
C TYR A 209 42.03 40.15 3.59
N ARG A 210 42.96 40.17 2.63
CA ARG A 210 44.32 40.69 2.85
C ARG A 210 44.33 42.16 2.47
N LYS A 211 44.54 43.03 3.47
CA LYS A 211 44.79 44.46 3.26
C LYS A 211 46.07 44.65 2.45
N SER A 212 46.02 45.62 1.54
CA SER A 212 47.14 46.19 0.80
C SER A 212 48.19 46.81 1.73
N SER A 213 49.46 46.66 1.35
CA SER A 213 50.52 47.64 1.57
C SER A 213 51.49 47.53 0.39
#